data_AF-A0A317FUN6-F1
#
_entry.id   AF-A0A317FUN6-F1
#
_cell.length_a   1.000
_cell.length_b   1.000
_cell.length_c   1.000
_cell.angle_alpha   90.00
_cell.angle_beta   90.00
_cell.angle_gamma   90.00
#
_symmetry.space_group_name_H-M   'P 1'
#
loop_
_entity.id
_entity.type
_entity.pdbx_description
1 polymer ?
#
loop_
_entity_poly.entity_id
_entity_poly.type
_entity_poly.pdbx_seq_one_letter_code
_entity_poly.pdbx_strand_id
1 'polypeptide(L)'
;MLFSHVFAVTAAPTVINQNDLGAQTCDNYSIIVAGPAASVKYKIKGATNQVDLGELTGQNKLEVGDITEFELISASTTEVIIQGF
;
A
#
# COMPACT_ATOMS: atom_id res chain seq x y z
N MET A 1 5.75 5.68 14.05
CA MET A 1 5.08 6.01 12.78
C MET A 1 5.85 7.15 12.14
N LEU A 2 6.50 6.88 11.01
CA LEU A 2 7.34 7.83 10.25
C LEU A 2 6.48 8.68 9.31
N PHE A 3 5.47 8.08 8.69
CA PHE A 3 4.46 8.77 7.89
C PHE A 3 3.12 8.02 7.93
N SER A 4 2.05 8.71 7.52
CA SER A 4 0.72 8.15 7.31
C SER A 4 0.02 8.95 6.22
N HIS A 5 -0.33 8.30 5.11
CA HIS A 5 -1.00 8.94 3.98
C HIS A 5 -2.27 8.19 3.60
N VAL A 6 -3.29 8.94 3.16
CA VAL A 6 -4.60 8.41 2.74
C VAL A 6 -4.72 8.53 1.23
N PHE A 7 -5.15 7.46 0.59
CA PHE A 7 -5.32 7.37 -0.85
C PHE A 7 -6.74 6.90 -1.18
N ALA A 8 -7.37 7.55 -2.15
CA ALA A 8 -8.60 7.06 -2.75
C ALA A 8 -8.25 6.03 -3.83
N VAL A 9 -8.68 4.79 -3.63
CA VAL A 9 -8.46 3.68 -4.55
C VAL A 9 -9.77 3.31 -5.22
N THR A 10 -9.73 3.00 -6.51
CA THR A 10 -10.92 2.65 -7.31
C THR A 10 -10.67 1.36 -8.09
N ALA A 11 -11.57 1.03 -9.01
CA ALA A 11 -11.42 -0.10 -9.92
C ALA A 11 -10.29 0.08 -10.94
N ALA A 12 -9.71 1.29 -11.05
CA ALA A 12 -8.47 1.52 -11.78
C ALA A 12 -7.26 1.36 -10.85
N PRO A 13 -6.16 0.73 -11.30
CA PRO A 13 -4.92 0.65 -10.55
C PRO A 13 -4.41 2.03 -10.14
N THR A 14 -4.18 2.21 -8.84
CA THR A 14 -3.60 3.40 -8.25
C THR A 14 -2.16 3.08 -7.87
N VAL A 15 -1.21 3.76 -8.51
CA VAL A 15 0.22 3.58 -8.25
C VAL A 15 0.70 4.66 -7.30
N ILE A 16 1.35 4.26 -6.21
CA ILE A 16 1.90 5.14 -5.18
C ILE A 16 3.39 4.85 -5.07
N ASN A 17 4.20 5.85 -5.33
CA ASN A 17 5.65 5.73 -5.23
C ASN A 17 6.15 6.24 -3.88
N GLN A 18 7.40 5.92 -3.56
CA GLN A 18 8.06 6.41 -2.35
C GLN A 18 8.00 7.96 -2.23
N ASN A 19 8.04 8.69 -3.34
CA ASN A 19 7.93 10.15 -3.35
C ASN A 19 6.55 10.64 -2.88
N ASP A 20 5.49 9.92 -3.22
CA ASP A 20 4.12 10.22 -2.77
C ASP A 20 3.98 10.00 -1.24
N LEU A 21 4.86 9.17 -0.67
CA LEU A 21 4.96 8.92 0.77
C LEU A 21 5.93 9.88 1.49
N GLY A 22 6.59 10.78 0.75
CA GLY A 22 7.55 11.75 1.28
C GLY A 22 9.02 11.31 1.22
N ALA A 23 9.37 10.39 0.31
CA ALA A 23 10.73 9.89 0.08
C ALA A 23 11.41 9.24 1.31
N GLN A 24 10.62 8.60 2.18
CA GLN A 24 11.12 7.92 3.38
C GLN A 24 11.27 6.42 3.17
N THR A 25 12.36 5.86 3.70
CA THR A 25 12.61 4.42 3.80
C THR A 25 12.01 3.88 5.09
N CYS A 26 11.40 2.69 5.03
CA CYS A 26 10.76 2.05 6.18
C CYS A 26 10.96 0.55 6.10
N ASP A 27 11.18 -0.07 7.26
CA ASP A 27 11.32 -1.53 7.35
C ASP A 27 9.94 -2.22 7.33
N ASN A 28 8.93 -1.53 7.87
CA ASN A 28 7.59 -2.06 8.04
C ASN A 28 6.52 -1.10 7.53
N TYR A 29 5.48 -1.68 6.93
CA TYR A 29 4.31 -0.94 6.45
C TYR A 29 3.04 -1.49 7.07
N SER A 30 2.12 -0.61 7.43
CA SER A 30 0.73 -0.97 7.73
C SER A 30 -0.19 -0.40 6.66
N ILE A 31 -1.03 -1.26 6.09
CA ILE A 31 -2.03 -0.91 5.10
C ILE A 31 -3.41 -1.11 5.74
N ILE A 32 -4.17 -0.04 5.85
CA ILE A 32 -5.52 -0.05 6.41
C ILE A 32 -6.50 0.24 5.28
N VAL A 33 -7.45 -0.66 5.05
CA VAL A 33 -8.50 -0.49 4.03
C VAL A 33 -9.81 -0.17 4.73
N ALA A 34 -10.30 1.06 4.57
CA ALA A 34 -11.52 1.57 5.20
C ALA A 34 -12.75 1.36 4.28
N GLY A 35 -13.02 0.10 3.93
CA GLY A 35 -14.14 -0.20 3.04
C GLY A 35 -14.06 -1.59 2.40
N PRO A 36 -14.62 -1.75 1.19
CA PRO A 36 -14.58 -3.01 0.48
C PRO A 36 -13.15 -3.39 0.15
N ALA A 37 -12.96 -4.69 -0.02
CA ALA A 37 -11.66 -5.30 -0.24
C ALA A 37 -10.84 -4.59 -1.33
N ALA A 38 -9.55 -4.40 -1.06
CA ALA A 38 -8.57 -3.92 -2.02
C ALA A 38 -7.45 -4.95 -2.21
N SER A 39 -6.94 -5.07 -3.43
CA SER A 39 -5.71 -5.80 -3.73
C SER A 39 -4.54 -4.82 -3.73
N VAL A 40 -3.41 -5.28 -3.22
CA VAL A 40 -2.16 -4.50 -3.11
C VAL A 40 -1.04 -5.33 -3.73
N LYS A 41 -0.26 -4.71 -4.61
CA LYS A 41 1.06 -5.21 -5.01
C LYS A 41 2.10 -4.19 -4.59
N TYR A 42 3.34 -4.63 -4.37
CA TYR A 42 4.42 -3.72 -4.05
C TYR A 42 5.73 -4.10 -4.73
N LYS A 43 6.67 -3.15 -4.79
CA LYS A 43 8.02 -3.38 -5.31
C LYS A 43 9.04 -2.95 -4.28
N ILE A 44 10.12 -3.72 -4.18
CA ILE A 44 11.31 -3.38 -3.40
C ILE A 44 12.44 -3.16 -4.41
N LYS A 45 13.42 -2.30 -4.12
CA LYS A 45 14.52 -1.97 -5.05
C LYS A 45 15.05 -3.19 -5.82
N GLY A 46 14.80 -3.20 -7.14
CA GLY A 46 15.29 -4.22 -8.06
C GLY A 46 14.51 -5.55 -8.09
N ALA A 47 13.45 -5.71 -7.30
CA ALA A 47 12.61 -6.90 -7.27
C ALA A 47 11.11 -6.55 -7.16
N THR A 48 10.34 -6.93 -8.16
CA THR A 48 8.87 -6.91 -8.07
C THR A 48 8.43 -8.07 -7.20
N ASN A 49 7.88 -7.78 -6.02
CA ASN A 49 7.34 -8.79 -5.12
C ASN A 49 5.83 -8.63 -5.05
N GLN A 50 5.12 -9.53 -5.71
CA GLN A 50 3.67 -9.57 -5.59
C GLN A 50 3.31 -10.42 -4.38
N VAL A 51 2.81 -9.78 -3.32
CA VAL A 51 1.96 -10.50 -2.37
C VAL A 51 0.55 -10.23 -2.81
N ASP A 52 -0.10 -11.23 -3.41
CA ASP A 52 -1.54 -11.19 -3.62
C ASP A 52 -2.20 -11.35 -2.26
N LEU A 53 -2.31 -10.22 -1.56
CA LEU A 53 -3.03 -10.13 -0.29
C LEU A 53 -4.53 -10.13 -0.59
N GLY A 54 -5.00 -11.22 -1.21
CA GLY A 54 -6.35 -11.37 -1.76
C GLY A 54 -7.37 -10.78 -0.81
N GLU A 55 -7.88 -9.60 -1.19
CA GLU A 55 -8.89 -8.84 -0.46
C GLU A 55 -8.47 -8.34 0.93
N LEU A 56 -7.58 -7.35 0.99
CA LEU A 56 -7.31 -6.63 2.23
C LEU A 56 -8.58 -5.93 2.75
N THR A 57 -8.99 -6.31 3.95
CA THR A 57 -9.95 -5.57 4.77
C THR A 57 -9.29 -5.26 6.12
N GLY A 58 -9.61 -4.10 6.70
CA GLY A 58 -9.03 -3.68 7.98
C GLY A 58 -7.52 -3.42 7.90
N GLN A 59 -6.81 -3.65 9.01
CA GLN A 59 -5.38 -3.37 9.14
C GLN A 59 -4.52 -4.59 8.81
N ASN A 60 -3.59 -4.42 7.89
CA ASN A 60 -2.67 -5.46 7.45
C ASN A 60 -1.23 -4.97 7.59
N LYS A 61 -0.36 -5.86 8.09
CA LYS A 61 1.06 -5.54 8.32
C LYS A 61 1.90 -6.22 7.24
N LEU A 62 2.83 -5.46 6.65
CA LEU A 62 3.83 -5.94 5.71
C LEU A 62 5.22 -5.70 6.29
N GLU A 63 5.97 -6.78 6.46
CA GLU A 63 7.34 -6.80 6.98
C GLU A 63 8.31 -7.10 5.83
N VAL A 64 8.52 -6.11 4.95
CA VAL A 64 9.08 -6.36 3.61
C VAL A 64 10.24 -5.41 3.24
N GLY A 65 10.70 -4.55 4.15
CA GLY A 65 11.80 -3.62 3.89
C GLY A 65 11.42 -2.45 2.96
N ASP A 66 12.42 -1.78 2.39
CA ASP A 66 12.27 -0.55 1.58
C ASP A 66 11.40 -0.72 0.32
N ILE A 67 10.07 -0.58 0.48
CA ILE A 67 9.13 -0.51 -0.64
C ILE A 67 9.36 0.79 -1.43
N THR A 68 9.48 0.66 -2.74
CA THR A 68 9.61 1.77 -3.67
C THR A 68 8.28 2.16 -4.34
N GLU A 69 7.36 1.21 -4.44
CA GLU A 69 6.09 1.38 -5.16
C GLU A 69 5.01 0.46 -4.56
N PHE A 70 3.79 0.97 -4.45
CA PHE A 70 2.56 0.21 -4.25
C PHE A 70 1.65 0.36 -5.47
N GLU A 71 1.00 -0.72 -5.88
CA GLU A 71 -0.10 -0.72 -6.85
C GLU A 71 -1.35 -1.24 -6.13
N LEU A 72 -2.38 -0.40 -6.04
CA LEU A 72 -3.62 -0.67 -5.33
C LEU A 72 -4.80 -0.73 -6.30
N ILE A 73 -5.72 -1.66 -6.10
CA ILE A 73 -6.98 -1.74 -6.86
C ILE A 73 -8.11 -2.18 -5.93
N SER A 74 -9.30 -1.60 -6.07
CA SER A 74 -10.49 -2.02 -5.32
C SER A 74 -11.72 -2.04 -6.23
N ALA A 75 -12.64 -2.97 -6.00
CA ALA A 75 -13.85 -3.10 -6.82
C ALA A 75 -14.75 -1.85 -6.79
N SER A 76 -14.59 -0.98 -5.78
CA SER A 76 -15.29 0.30 -5.69
C SER A 76 -14.41 1.34 -4.99
N THR A 77 -14.84 2.60 -4.95
CA THR A 77 -14.07 3.66 -4.30
C THR A 77 -13.92 3.37 -2.81
N THR A 78 -12.67 3.24 -2.35
CA THR A 78 -12.32 2.96 -0.95
C THR A 78 -11.13 3.81 -0.53
N GLU A 79 -11.05 4.13 0.76
CA GLU A 79 -9.88 4.80 1.32
C GLU A 79 -8.88 3.76 1.81
N VAL A 80 -7.63 3.90 1.37
CA VAL A 80 -6.49 3.09 1.82
C VAL A 80 -5.50 4.00 2.53
N ILE A 81 -5.14 3.63 3.75
CA ILE A 81 -4.15 4.33 4.56
C ILE A 81 -2.86 3.51 4.53
N ILE A 82 -1.76 4.13 4.13
CA ILE A 82 -0.42 3.53 4.18
C ILE A 82 0.40 4.24 5.26
N GLN A 83 0.91 3.45 6.20
CA GLN A 83 1.72 3.91 7.32
C GLN A 83 3.09 3.24 7.28
N GLY A 84 4.15 4.03 7.40
CA GLY A 84 5.52 3.53 7.54
C GLY A 84 5.98 3.58 8.99
N PHE A 85 6.72 2.56 9.44
CA PHE A 85 7.29 2.45 10.78
C PHE A 85 8.79 2.16 10.73
#